data_AF-A0A4Q7ZAY2-F1
#
_entry.id   AF-A0A4Q7ZAY2-F1
#
_cell.length_a   1.000
_cell.length_b   1.000
_cell.length_c   1.000
_cell.angle_alpha   90.00
_cell.angle_beta   90.00
_cell.angle_gamma   90.00
#
_symmetry.space_group_name_H-M   'P 1'
#
loop_
_entity.id
_entity.type
_entity.pdbx_description
1 polymer ?
#
loop_
_entity_poly.entity_id
_entity_poly.type
_entity_poly.pdbx_seq_one_letter_code
_entity_poly.pdbx_strand_id
1 'polypeptide(L)'
;MVTVRRFGSLTVLTMAIMLAGCNGNDHDIAGASPTPTALAVNTVTITPSLGRIQNARAIIRNARTGVELANRLLGSNGSVQMQIPKSVDAVVVEIKTDTGSQYFDEAKGIQPLPADFRMRTAGRINGNTPLGVTVLTEAAVQLAEALPDGLTKPANIDSALDKVGKAVGIDNINLPPTPISADSDYAALKNTPADQYALQLAGLVKAAAEHTASLTPALELVNSLAKDLSDGQVDGKAGAAVIASPPYPTLPLVFAEAWKFGMEDALDAMPEGDLKNQLRTDVVDAAEVQDVTTGPVVTDDTDFGSNAGKWKGEIYLLPIGTPQLPDFSLLTPIGALYTSEINITPRSFTDPFPGVPSNRFEWFGVRYQGPLTIQATGDYSFSTLSDDGSKLYIDDQLIINNDGQHAPSSSGVNTIALSKGVHTLRIEYFQGPATQIALQVYGYKAGSPQQLLTPVL
;
A
#
# COMPACT_ATOMS: atom_id res chain seq x y z
N MET A 1 -59.33 -15.66 -16.59
CA MET A 1 -60.23 -16.61 -15.94
C MET A 1 -59.36 -17.60 -15.16
N VAL A 2 -59.34 -17.48 -13.83
CA VAL A 2 -59.06 -18.55 -12.82
C VAL A 2 -57.61 -19.10 -12.84
N THR A 3 -56.75 -19.07 -11.80
CA THR A 3 -56.96 -19.12 -10.33
C THR A 3 -55.71 -18.58 -9.61
N VAL A 4 -55.93 -17.81 -8.55
CA VAL A 4 -54.93 -17.44 -7.52
C VAL A 4 -54.93 -18.53 -6.44
N ARG A 5 -53.76 -19.00 -5.99
CA ARG A 5 -53.63 -19.73 -4.72
C ARG A 5 -52.63 -19.01 -3.81
N ARG A 6 -53.16 -18.49 -2.71
CA ARG A 6 -52.43 -18.02 -1.52
C ARG A 6 -52.09 -19.23 -0.64
N PHE A 7 -50.85 -19.29 -0.17
CA PHE A 7 -50.36 -19.95 1.05
C PHE A 7 -49.18 -19.07 1.49
N GLY A 8 -48.93 -18.68 2.73
CA GLY A 8 -49.49 -18.97 4.04
C GLY A 8 -48.42 -18.44 4.99
N SER A 9 -48.78 -17.47 5.83
CA SER A 9 -47.91 -16.77 6.78
C SER A 9 -47.22 -17.77 7.72
N LEU A 10 -45.88 -17.77 7.78
CA LEU A 10 -45.13 -18.48 8.82
C LEU A 10 -44.64 -17.45 9.85
N THR A 11 -45.38 -17.43 10.96
CA THR A 11 -45.19 -16.55 12.10
C THR A 11 -43.91 -16.92 12.87
N VAL A 12 -43.09 -15.92 13.14
CA VAL A 12 -41.89 -15.98 13.98
C VAL A 12 -42.29 -16.28 15.42
N LEU A 13 -41.81 -17.40 15.97
CA LEU A 13 -41.97 -17.73 17.39
C LEU A 13 -40.83 -17.10 18.19
N THR A 14 -41.07 -15.91 18.74
CA THR A 14 -40.26 -15.31 19.81
C THR A 14 -40.49 -16.07 21.11
N MET A 15 -39.48 -16.76 21.61
CA MET A 15 -39.51 -17.40 22.93
C MET A 15 -38.87 -16.45 23.95
N ALA A 16 -39.70 -15.77 24.73
CA ALA A 16 -39.30 -15.01 25.91
C ALA A 16 -39.19 -15.98 27.10
N ILE A 17 -38.00 -16.10 27.70
CA ILE A 17 -37.79 -16.86 28.93
C ILE A 17 -38.11 -15.93 30.10
N MET A 18 -39.26 -16.12 30.74
CA MET A 18 -39.53 -15.57 32.07
C MET A 18 -38.96 -16.52 33.13
N LEU A 19 -38.07 -16.02 33.99
CA LEU A 19 -37.75 -16.65 35.26
C LEU A 19 -38.90 -16.41 36.25
N ALA A 20 -39.60 -17.47 36.63
CA ALA A 20 -40.45 -17.49 37.81
C ALA A 20 -39.86 -18.50 38.80
N GLY A 21 -39.36 -18.01 39.92
CA GLY A 21 -39.00 -18.84 41.06
C GLY A 21 -40.26 -19.36 41.76
N CYS A 22 -40.21 -20.62 42.19
CA CYS A 22 -41.11 -21.14 43.21
C CYS A 22 -40.32 -22.03 44.16
N ASN A 23 -40.38 -21.63 45.42
CA ASN A 23 -39.94 -22.31 46.62
C ASN A 23 -40.98 -23.37 47.02
N GLY A 24 -40.58 -24.59 47.39
CA GLY A 24 -41.50 -25.63 47.88
C GLY A 24 -40.84 -27.02 47.97
N ASN A 25 -40.84 -27.58 49.18
CA ASN A 25 -39.95 -28.64 49.67
C ASN A 25 -40.32 -30.09 49.26
N ASP A 26 -39.30 -30.94 49.42
CA ASP A 26 -39.28 -32.39 49.72
C ASP A 26 -39.85 -33.41 48.71
N HIS A 27 -38.94 -34.10 48.01
CA HIS A 27 -38.70 -35.54 48.13
C HIS A 27 -37.55 -35.98 47.20
N ASP A 28 -36.55 -36.66 47.78
CA ASP A 28 -35.35 -37.14 47.11
C ASP A 28 -35.65 -38.07 45.91
N ILE A 29 -35.46 -37.54 44.70
CA ILE A 29 -35.05 -38.34 43.53
C ILE A 29 -33.87 -37.63 42.88
N ALA A 30 -32.68 -38.20 43.05
CA ALA A 30 -31.46 -37.79 42.36
C ALA A 30 -31.55 -38.12 40.86
N GLY A 31 -32.38 -37.36 40.13
CA GLY A 31 -32.29 -37.20 38.69
C GLY A 31 -31.43 -35.98 38.42
N ALA A 32 -30.16 -36.17 38.10
CA ALA A 32 -29.31 -35.10 37.62
C ALA A 32 -29.97 -34.48 36.37
N SER A 33 -30.59 -33.31 36.54
CA SER A 33 -30.89 -32.45 35.40
C SER A 33 -29.56 -32.20 34.69
N PRO A 34 -29.44 -32.43 33.36
CA PRO A 34 -28.22 -32.06 32.67
C PRO A 34 -28.06 -30.55 32.82
N THR A 35 -27.09 -30.14 33.64
CA THR A 35 -26.62 -28.77 33.67
C THR A 35 -26.32 -28.41 32.22
N PRO A 36 -26.92 -27.35 31.63
CA PRO A 36 -26.58 -26.96 30.28
C PRO A 36 -25.08 -26.72 30.27
N THR A 37 -24.35 -27.60 29.58
CA THR A 37 -22.91 -27.48 29.48
C THR A 37 -22.69 -26.19 28.71
N ALA A 38 -22.12 -25.18 29.38
CA ALA A 38 -21.81 -23.91 28.73
C ALA A 38 -21.02 -24.24 27.46
N LEU A 39 -21.53 -23.79 26.31
CA LEU A 39 -20.87 -24.03 25.03
C LEU A 39 -19.44 -23.50 25.16
N ALA A 40 -18.45 -24.34 24.84
CA ALA A 40 -17.07 -23.90 24.85
C ALA A 40 -16.91 -22.75 23.83
N VAL A 41 -16.32 -21.65 24.27
CA VAL A 41 -16.13 -20.45 23.48
C VAL A 41 -14.66 -20.10 23.32
N ASN A 42 -14.34 -19.43 22.22
CA ASN A 42 -13.09 -18.71 22.01
C ASN A 42 -13.38 -17.20 22.12
N THR A 43 -12.44 -16.42 22.64
CA THR A 43 -12.53 -14.96 22.63
C THR A 43 -11.78 -14.39 21.43
N VAL A 44 -12.45 -13.57 20.63
CA VAL A 44 -11.84 -12.80 19.54
C VAL A 44 -11.74 -11.34 19.97
N THR A 45 -10.53 -10.80 19.93
CA THR A 45 -10.27 -9.38 20.19
C THR A 45 -10.09 -8.67 18.86
N ILE A 46 -10.87 -7.63 18.59
CA ILE A 46 -10.87 -6.91 17.33
C ILE A 46 -10.38 -5.49 17.58
N THR A 47 -9.39 -5.07 16.80
CA THR A 47 -8.84 -3.70 16.84
C THR A 47 -8.78 -3.15 15.41
N PRO A 48 -9.78 -2.39 14.98
CA PRO A 48 -9.69 -1.64 13.74
C PRO A 48 -8.73 -0.46 13.85
N SER A 49 -8.05 -0.16 12.74
CA SER A 49 -7.13 0.96 12.66
C SER A 49 -7.06 1.57 11.26
N LEU A 50 -7.43 2.84 11.23
CA LEU A 50 -7.09 3.93 10.32
C LEU A 50 -7.03 5.13 11.27
N GLY A 51 -6.13 5.03 12.25
CA GLY A 51 -6.29 5.57 13.59
C GLY A 51 -7.46 4.96 14.36
N ARG A 52 -7.68 5.46 15.57
CA ARG A 52 -8.65 4.92 16.51
C ARG A 52 -10.07 5.20 16.03
N ILE A 53 -10.79 4.14 15.67
CA ILE A 53 -12.23 4.20 15.34
C ILE A 53 -13.06 4.12 16.63
N GLN A 54 -14.07 4.98 16.75
CA GLN A 54 -14.96 5.05 17.90
C GLN A 54 -16.43 4.98 17.46
N ASN A 55 -17.28 4.47 18.36
CA ASN A 55 -18.74 4.32 18.16
C ASN A 55 -19.11 3.58 16.86
N ALA A 56 -18.25 2.71 16.34
CA ALA A 56 -18.55 1.81 15.23
C ALA A 56 -18.95 0.43 15.75
N ARG A 57 -19.54 -0.41 14.90
CA ARG A 57 -19.87 -1.81 15.21
C ARG A 57 -18.88 -2.75 14.57
N ALA A 58 -18.44 -3.74 15.33
CA ALA A 58 -17.74 -4.91 14.80
C ALA A 58 -18.73 -6.09 14.73
N ILE A 59 -18.76 -6.75 13.58
CA ILE A 59 -19.61 -7.90 13.31
C ILE A 59 -18.72 -9.08 12.94
N ILE A 60 -18.80 -10.18 13.70
CA ILE A 60 -18.11 -11.43 13.37
C ILE A 60 -19.09 -12.34 12.62
N ARG A 61 -18.66 -12.83 11.46
CA ARG A 61 -19.35 -13.89 10.70
C ARG A 61 -18.46 -15.12 10.60
N ASN A 62 -19.08 -16.30 10.58
CA ASN A 62 -18.39 -17.53 10.24
C ASN A 62 -17.96 -17.46 8.77
N ALA A 63 -16.66 -17.61 8.48
CA ALA A 63 -16.14 -17.48 7.12
C ALA A 63 -16.70 -18.56 6.16
N ARG A 64 -17.07 -19.73 6.69
CA ARG A 64 -17.61 -20.85 5.91
C ARG A 64 -19.08 -20.69 5.55
N THR A 65 -19.87 -20.11 6.44
CA THR A 65 -21.34 -20.10 6.30
C THR A 65 -21.94 -18.72 6.16
N GLY A 66 -21.17 -17.65 6.42
CA GLY A 66 -21.65 -16.26 6.46
C GLY A 66 -22.54 -15.93 7.66
N VAL A 67 -22.84 -16.90 8.52
CA VAL A 67 -23.70 -16.72 9.70
C VAL A 67 -23.05 -15.75 10.68
N GLU A 68 -23.84 -14.77 11.13
CA GLU A 68 -23.42 -13.84 12.18
C GLU A 68 -23.26 -14.57 13.51
N LEU A 69 -22.09 -14.42 14.12
CA LEU A 69 -21.73 -15.06 15.39
C LEU A 69 -21.79 -14.07 16.55
N ALA A 70 -21.40 -12.82 16.29
CA ALA A 70 -21.39 -11.77 17.30
C ALA A 70 -21.46 -10.38 16.65
N ASN A 71 -22.04 -9.42 17.36
CA ASN A 71 -22.19 -8.03 16.92
C ASN A 71 -22.18 -7.12 18.15
N ARG A 72 -21.18 -6.23 18.21
CA ARG A 72 -20.95 -5.34 19.35
C ARG A 72 -20.38 -4.01 18.89
N LEU A 73 -20.69 -2.96 19.66
CA LEU A 73 -20.02 -1.67 19.57
C LEU A 73 -18.56 -1.80 20.01
N LEU A 74 -17.68 -1.02 19.37
CA LEU A 74 -16.31 -0.83 19.84
C LEU A 74 -16.30 -0.18 21.23
N GLY A 75 -15.34 -0.58 22.06
CA GLY A 75 -15.05 0.08 23.32
C GLY A 75 -14.46 1.47 23.11
N SER A 76 -14.36 2.25 24.18
CA SER A 76 -13.76 3.60 24.15
C SER A 76 -12.29 3.62 23.72
N ASN A 77 -11.59 2.50 23.93
CA ASN A 77 -10.22 2.26 23.47
C ASN A 77 -10.11 1.90 21.98
N GLY A 78 -11.23 1.81 21.26
CA GLY A 78 -11.27 1.45 19.84
C GLY A 78 -11.26 -0.05 19.56
N SER A 79 -11.27 -0.90 20.59
CA SER A 79 -11.26 -2.36 20.44
C SER A 79 -12.51 -3.00 21.06
N VAL A 80 -12.80 -4.24 20.68
CA VAL A 80 -13.88 -5.03 21.30
C VAL A 80 -13.50 -6.49 21.43
N GLN A 81 -13.95 -7.13 22.51
CA GLN A 81 -13.84 -8.57 22.71
C GLN A 81 -15.22 -9.22 22.54
N MET A 82 -15.27 -10.30 21.78
CA MET A 82 -16.49 -11.07 21.55
C MET A 82 -16.22 -12.57 21.67
N GLN A 83 -17.18 -13.30 22.23
CA GLN A 83 -17.11 -14.75 22.35
C GLN A 83 -17.79 -15.42 21.16
N ILE A 84 -17.16 -16.43 20.58
CA ILE A 84 -17.71 -17.25 19.49
C ILE A 84 -17.62 -18.73 19.83
N PRO A 85 -18.45 -19.60 19.23
CA PRO A 85 -18.37 -21.04 19.47
C PRO A 85 -17.00 -21.61 19.10
N LYS A 86 -16.44 -22.48 19.95
CA LYS A 86 -15.12 -23.11 19.75
C LYS A 86 -15.04 -23.98 18.48
N SER A 87 -16.17 -24.37 17.91
CA SER A 87 -16.25 -25.11 16.64
C SER A 87 -15.95 -24.25 15.40
N VAL A 88 -15.90 -22.92 15.55
CA VAL A 88 -15.59 -22.01 14.44
C VAL A 88 -14.07 -21.92 14.28
N ASP A 89 -13.57 -22.27 13.10
CA ASP A 89 -12.14 -22.32 12.78
C ASP A 89 -11.66 -21.14 11.91
N ALA A 90 -12.59 -20.36 11.34
CA ALA A 90 -12.29 -19.15 10.59
C ALA A 90 -13.45 -18.15 10.66
N VAL A 91 -13.10 -16.87 10.70
CA VAL A 91 -14.06 -15.76 10.75
C VAL A 91 -13.74 -14.69 9.74
N VAL A 92 -14.77 -13.91 9.42
CA VAL A 92 -14.65 -12.60 8.77
C VAL A 92 -15.21 -11.60 9.75
N VAL A 93 -14.45 -10.54 9.99
CA VAL A 93 -14.85 -9.41 10.83
C VAL A 93 -15.10 -8.22 9.93
N GLU A 94 -16.21 -7.54 10.16
CA GLU A 94 -16.64 -6.36 9.41
C GLU A 94 -16.88 -5.21 10.37
N ILE A 95 -16.26 -4.07 10.09
CA ILE A 95 -16.47 -2.81 10.81
C ILE A 95 -17.46 -1.98 10.03
N LYS A 96 -18.51 -1.51 10.70
CA LYS A 96 -19.53 -0.62 10.13
C LYS A 96 -19.76 0.60 10.98
N THR A 97 -20.15 1.67 10.30
CA THR A 97 -20.69 2.87 10.93
C THR A 97 -21.95 2.59 11.73
N ASP A 98 -22.08 3.34 12.81
CA ASP A 98 -23.23 3.47 13.68
C ASP A 98 -23.39 4.95 14.06
N THR A 99 -24.40 5.25 14.86
CA THR A 99 -24.73 6.61 15.29
C THR A 99 -23.54 7.25 16.01
N GLY A 100 -23.01 8.34 15.45
CA GLY A 100 -21.89 9.07 16.02
C GLY A 100 -20.52 8.40 15.83
N SER A 101 -20.39 7.47 14.87
CA SER A 101 -19.09 6.92 14.52
C SER A 101 -18.14 8.00 14.01
N GLN A 102 -16.90 7.93 14.48
CA GLN A 102 -15.80 8.78 14.07
C GLN A 102 -14.51 7.96 14.07
N TYR A 103 -13.50 8.45 13.38
CA TYR A 103 -12.17 7.89 13.37
C TYR A 103 -11.13 9.01 13.45
N PHE A 104 -9.91 8.68 13.87
CA PHE A 104 -8.80 9.61 13.82
C PHE A 104 -8.04 9.43 12.52
N ASP A 105 -8.23 10.33 11.56
CA ASP A 105 -7.42 10.39 10.35
C ASP A 105 -6.01 10.87 10.73
N GLU A 106 -4.99 10.04 10.55
CA GLU A 106 -3.64 10.35 11.00
C GLU A 106 -3.04 11.61 10.35
N ALA A 107 -3.60 12.07 9.22
CA ALA A 107 -3.21 13.33 8.59
C ALA A 107 -4.15 14.50 8.91
N LYS A 108 -5.44 14.26 9.14
CA LYS A 108 -6.47 15.30 9.22
C LYS A 108 -7.22 15.37 10.56
N GLY A 109 -6.81 14.59 11.55
CA GLY A 109 -7.41 14.53 12.87
C GLY A 109 -8.75 13.80 12.89
N ILE A 110 -9.61 14.12 13.87
CA ILE A 110 -10.89 13.41 14.03
C ILE A 110 -11.84 13.75 12.88
N GLN A 111 -12.32 12.71 12.19
CA GLN A 111 -13.26 12.80 11.07
C GLN A 111 -14.50 11.90 11.32
N PRO A 112 -15.68 12.27 10.80
CA PRO A 112 -16.86 11.41 10.87
C PRO A 112 -16.68 10.16 9.99
N LEU A 113 -17.22 9.02 10.43
CA LEU A 113 -17.21 7.80 9.64
C LEU A 113 -18.45 7.76 8.72
N PRO A 114 -18.31 7.62 7.39
CA PRO A 114 -19.45 7.61 6.47
C PRO A 114 -20.41 6.44 6.70
N ALA A 115 -21.70 6.62 6.41
CA ALA A 115 -22.73 5.59 6.66
C ALA A 115 -22.50 4.28 5.91
N ASP A 116 -21.87 4.34 4.74
CA ASP A 116 -21.52 3.21 3.88
C ASP A 116 -20.11 2.65 4.16
N PHE A 117 -19.39 3.19 5.14
CA PHE A 117 -18.06 2.71 5.50
C PHE A 117 -18.06 1.22 5.82
N ARG A 118 -17.07 0.54 5.26
CA ARG A 118 -16.82 -0.87 5.46
C ARG A 118 -15.31 -1.12 5.41
N MET A 119 -14.81 -1.80 6.42
CA MET A 119 -13.44 -2.33 6.46
C MET A 119 -13.45 -3.70 7.13
N ARG A 120 -12.72 -4.67 6.56
CA ARG A 120 -12.79 -6.06 7.00
C ARG A 120 -11.41 -6.65 7.28
N THR A 121 -11.44 -7.73 8.04
CA THR A 121 -10.34 -8.68 8.18
C THR A 121 -10.92 -10.09 8.19
N ALA A 122 -10.12 -11.08 7.80
CA ALA A 122 -10.43 -12.47 7.99
C ALA A 122 -9.26 -13.17 8.68
N GLY A 123 -9.56 -14.19 9.48
CA GLY A 123 -8.52 -14.89 10.24
C GLY A 123 -8.93 -16.28 10.67
N ARG A 124 -7.94 -17.14 10.83
CA ARG A 124 -8.08 -18.45 11.47
C ARG A 124 -8.29 -18.26 12.96
N ILE A 125 -9.18 -19.05 13.54
CA ILE A 125 -9.45 -19.04 14.98
C ILE A 125 -8.75 -20.23 15.62
N ASN A 126 -7.79 -19.95 16.49
CA ASN A 126 -7.10 -20.95 17.29
C ASN A 126 -6.98 -20.46 18.74
N GLY A 127 -7.97 -20.82 19.56
CA GLY A 127 -8.08 -20.29 20.93
C GLY A 127 -8.47 -18.82 20.93
N ASN A 128 -7.90 -18.05 21.87
CA ASN A 128 -8.11 -16.62 21.91
C ASN A 128 -7.31 -15.95 20.80
N THR A 129 -8.00 -15.24 19.90
CA THR A 129 -7.39 -14.73 18.68
C THR A 129 -7.56 -13.22 18.59
N PRO A 130 -6.48 -12.44 18.62
CA PRO A 130 -6.52 -11.03 18.32
C PRO A 130 -6.48 -10.81 16.79
N LEU A 131 -7.26 -9.85 16.28
CA LEU A 131 -7.34 -9.50 14.87
C LEU A 131 -7.31 -7.98 14.69
N GLY A 132 -6.32 -7.49 13.96
CA GLY A 132 -6.29 -6.14 13.40
C GLY A 132 -7.23 -6.01 12.21
N VAL A 133 -7.91 -4.86 12.08
CA VAL A 133 -8.71 -4.53 10.88
C VAL A 133 -8.13 -3.27 10.25
N THR A 134 -7.53 -3.38 9.08
CA THR A 134 -6.81 -2.29 8.42
C THR A 134 -7.11 -2.28 6.91
N VAL A 135 -6.60 -1.28 6.19
CA VAL A 135 -6.63 -1.25 4.72
C VAL A 135 -6.00 -2.51 4.09
N LEU A 136 -4.95 -3.05 4.71
CA LEU A 136 -4.24 -4.24 4.20
C LEU A 136 -5.07 -5.52 4.42
N THR A 137 -5.72 -5.65 5.58
CA THR A 137 -6.59 -6.82 5.81
C THR A 137 -7.86 -6.76 4.96
N GLU A 138 -8.35 -5.57 4.62
CA GLU A 138 -9.45 -5.42 3.67
C GLU A 138 -9.02 -5.91 2.27
N ALA A 139 -7.82 -5.55 1.82
CA ALA A 139 -7.24 -6.06 0.57
C ALA A 139 -7.15 -7.59 0.57
N ALA A 140 -6.66 -8.17 1.68
CA ALA A 140 -6.55 -9.62 1.83
C ALA A 140 -7.93 -10.31 1.81
N VAL A 141 -8.96 -9.70 2.39
CA VAL A 141 -10.34 -10.22 2.28
C VAL A 141 -10.82 -10.20 0.83
N GLN A 142 -10.62 -9.09 0.09
CA GLN A 142 -11.00 -8.99 -1.32
C GLN A 142 -10.27 -10.04 -2.19
N LEU A 143 -8.96 -10.20 -1.98
CA LEU A 143 -8.15 -11.22 -2.65
C LEU A 143 -8.66 -12.63 -2.35
N ALA A 144 -8.93 -12.94 -1.07
CA ALA A 144 -9.44 -14.25 -0.68
C ALA A 144 -10.84 -14.55 -1.25
N GLU A 145 -11.70 -13.54 -1.38
CA GLU A 145 -13.03 -13.65 -2.01
C GLU A 145 -12.95 -13.95 -3.51
N ALA A 146 -11.92 -13.45 -4.20
CA ALA A 146 -11.70 -13.68 -5.63
C ALA A 146 -11.17 -15.08 -5.96
N LEU A 147 -10.61 -15.80 -4.99
CA LEU A 147 -10.10 -17.16 -5.16
C LEU A 147 -11.25 -18.20 -5.24
N PRO A 148 -11.04 -19.35 -5.89
CA PRO A 148 -12.00 -20.45 -5.86
C PRO A 148 -12.39 -20.85 -4.44
N ASP A 149 -13.69 -21.03 -4.20
CA ASP A 149 -14.33 -21.27 -2.90
C ASP A 149 -14.27 -20.10 -1.91
N GLY A 150 -13.65 -18.97 -2.28
CA GLY A 150 -13.64 -17.73 -1.52
C GLY A 150 -13.17 -17.91 -0.06
N LEU A 151 -13.83 -17.20 0.85
CA LEU A 151 -13.59 -17.29 2.29
C LEU A 151 -14.07 -18.62 2.91
N THR A 152 -14.86 -19.43 2.17
CA THR A 152 -15.34 -20.72 2.69
C THR A 152 -14.25 -21.77 2.79
N LYS A 153 -13.12 -21.54 2.10
CA LYS A 153 -11.87 -22.29 2.18
C LYS A 153 -10.83 -21.47 2.97
N PRO A 154 -10.60 -21.74 4.26
CA PRO A 154 -9.75 -20.90 5.09
C PRO A 154 -8.28 -20.81 4.66
N ALA A 155 -7.78 -21.76 3.88
CA ALA A 155 -6.44 -21.66 3.29
C ALA A 155 -6.31 -20.45 2.33
N ASN A 156 -7.42 -19.99 1.73
CA ASN A 156 -7.43 -18.77 0.92
C ASN A 156 -7.22 -17.52 1.79
N ILE A 157 -7.69 -17.52 3.04
CA ILE A 157 -7.45 -16.43 4.00
C ILE A 157 -5.95 -16.34 4.30
N ASP A 158 -5.33 -17.46 4.66
CA ASP A 158 -3.90 -17.52 4.98
C ASP A 158 -3.05 -17.08 3.77
N SER A 159 -3.37 -17.59 2.58
CA SER A 159 -2.67 -17.23 1.34
C SER A 159 -2.84 -15.76 0.97
N ALA A 160 -4.01 -15.17 1.19
CA ALA A 160 -4.25 -13.78 0.85
C ALA A 160 -3.56 -12.82 1.83
N LEU A 161 -3.56 -13.14 3.13
CA LEU A 161 -2.84 -12.38 4.14
C LEU A 161 -1.34 -12.38 3.85
N ASP A 162 -0.77 -13.55 3.55
CA ASP A 162 0.65 -13.69 3.18
C ASP A 162 0.99 -12.92 1.90
N LYS A 163 0.15 -13.02 0.86
CA LYS A 163 0.40 -12.33 -0.41
C LYS A 163 0.36 -10.81 -0.26
N VAL A 164 -0.65 -10.27 0.41
CA VAL A 164 -0.76 -8.82 0.64
C VAL A 164 0.36 -8.33 1.56
N GLY A 165 0.67 -9.07 2.63
CA GLY A 165 1.77 -8.74 3.53
C GLY A 165 3.11 -8.64 2.79
N LYS A 166 3.45 -9.65 1.98
CA LYS A 166 4.67 -9.65 1.16
C LYS A 166 4.72 -8.51 0.15
N ALA A 167 3.60 -8.12 -0.43
CA ALA A 167 3.54 -7.03 -1.40
C ALA A 167 4.02 -5.69 -0.79
N VAL A 168 3.86 -5.50 0.52
CA VAL A 168 4.25 -4.27 1.25
C VAL A 168 5.29 -4.52 2.35
N GLY A 169 5.98 -5.67 2.32
CA GLY A 169 7.04 -5.98 3.27
C GLY A 169 6.59 -6.14 4.74
N ILE A 170 5.34 -6.54 5.00
CA ILE A 170 4.80 -6.73 6.37
C ILE A 170 4.46 -8.21 6.59
N ASP A 171 5.16 -8.85 7.54
CA ASP A 171 5.00 -10.29 7.82
C ASP A 171 3.60 -10.67 8.35
N ASN A 172 3.00 -9.82 9.19
CA ASN A 172 1.70 -10.11 9.82
C ASN A 172 0.78 -8.90 9.82
N ILE A 173 0.08 -8.70 8.70
CA ILE A 173 -0.91 -7.63 8.55
C ILE A 173 -2.17 -7.80 9.43
N ASN A 174 -2.37 -8.98 10.02
CA ASN A 174 -3.46 -9.27 10.96
C ASN A 174 -3.12 -8.95 12.42
N LEU A 175 -1.87 -8.55 12.70
CA LEU A 175 -1.47 -8.04 14.01
C LEU A 175 -2.35 -6.84 14.38
N PRO A 176 -2.93 -6.78 15.60
CA PRO A 176 -3.61 -5.57 16.05
C PRO A 176 -2.58 -4.44 16.21
N PRO A 177 -2.69 -3.33 15.46
CA PRO A 177 -1.84 -2.18 15.67
C PRO A 177 -2.23 -1.43 16.96
N THR A 178 -1.29 -0.66 17.49
CA THR A 178 -1.56 0.30 18.57
C THR A 178 -2.51 1.41 18.06
N PRO A 179 -3.69 1.61 18.64
CA PRO A 179 -4.62 2.64 18.16
C PRO A 179 -4.07 4.05 18.41
N ILE A 180 -3.94 4.85 17.34
CA ILE A 180 -3.53 6.27 17.39
C ILE A 180 -4.77 7.16 17.39
N SER A 181 -4.84 8.11 18.31
CA SER A 181 -6.02 8.98 18.48
C SER A 181 -5.74 10.47 18.50
N ALA A 182 -4.47 10.83 18.56
CA ALA A 182 -3.93 12.17 18.42
C ALA A 182 -2.45 12.06 18.08
N ASP A 183 -1.86 13.11 17.50
CA ASP A 183 -0.41 13.13 17.18
C ASP A 183 0.46 12.94 18.43
N SER A 184 -0.03 13.33 19.62
CA SER A 184 0.67 13.10 20.88
C SER A 184 0.88 11.62 21.21
N ASP A 185 0.09 10.71 20.62
CA ASP A 185 0.19 9.27 20.87
C ASP A 185 1.48 8.68 20.24
N TYR A 186 2.06 9.31 19.21
CA TYR A 186 3.32 8.87 18.61
C TYR A 186 4.48 8.92 19.62
N ALA A 187 4.49 9.91 20.52
CA ALA A 187 5.49 10.01 21.59
C ALA A 187 5.40 8.87 22.62
N ALA A 188 4.31 8.09 22.62
CA ALA A 188 4.09 6.97 23.53
C ALA A 188 4.42 5.59 22.93
N LEU A 189 4.81 5.53 21.65
CA LEU A 189 5.24 4.29 21.00
C LEU A 189 6.47 3.71 21.69
N LYS A 190 6.66 2.39 21.61
CA LYS A 190 7.74 1.67 22.30
C LYS A 190 8.49 0.69 21.38
N ASN A 191 8.32 0.83 20.07
CA ASN A 191 8.90 -0.07 19.06
C ASN A 191 8.48 -1.55 19.26
N THR A 192 7.30 -1.80 19.82
CA THR A 192 6.71 -3.14 19.78
C THR A 192 6.17 -3.43 18.38
N PRO A 193 5.94 -4.70 17.99
CA PRO A 193 5.37 -5.00 16.68
C PRO A 193 4.04 -4.25 16.40
N ALA A 194 3.21 -4.06 17.43
CA ALA A 194 1.96 -3.31 17.30
C ALA A 194 2.18 -1.80 17.07
N ASP A 195 3.23 -1.24 17.68
CA ASP A 195 3.64 0.16 17.51
C ASP A 195 4.27 0.40 16.14
N GLN A 196 5.14 -0.53 15.69
CA GLN A 196 5.74 -0.50 14.36
C GLN A 196 4.65 -0.55 13.28
N TYR A 197 3.67 -1.44 13.45
CA TYR A 197 2.55 -1.53 12.50
C TYR A 197 1.65 -0.29 12.54
N ALA A 198 1.43 0.30 13.73
CA ALA A 198 0.71 1.58 13.82
C ALA A 198 1.44 2.72 13.09
N LEU A 199 2.76 2.80 13.21
CA LEU A 199 3.57 3.79 12.49
C LEU A 199 3.50 3.59 10.98
N GLN A 200 3.56 2.33 10.51
CA GLN A 200 3.36 1.98 9.11
C GLN A 200 2.02 2.46 8.57
N LEU A 201 0.91 2.20 9.28
CA LEU A 201 -0.42 2.64 8.88
C LEU A 201 -0.54 4.17 8.88
N ALA A 202 0.00 4.85 9.91
CA ALA A 202 0.03 6.30 9.96
C ALA A 202 0.79 6.89 8.76
N GLY A 203 1.94 6.31 8.41
CA GLY A 203 2.73 6.73 7.27
C GLY A 203 1.99 6.63 5.94
N LEU A 204 1.18 5.58 5.74
CA LEU A 204 0.33 5.45 4.54
C LEU A 204 -0.63 6.64 4.45
N VAL A 205 -1.30 6.98 5.55
CA VAL A 205 -2.29 8.06 5.59
C VAL A 205 -1.63 9.44 5.42
N LYS A 206 -0.48 9.66 6.06
CA LYS A 206 0.33 10.88 5.87
C LYS A 206 0.77 11.03 4.42
N ALA A 207 1.31 9.97 3.82
CA ALA A 207 1.70 9.98 2.40
C ALA A 207 0.50 10.29 1.49
N ALA A 208 -0.66 9.68 1.76
CA ALA A 208 -1.84 9.91 0.96
C ALA A 208 -2.35 11.36 1.01
N ALA A 209 -2.18 12.03 2.15
CA ALA A 209 -2.58 13.42 2.33
C ALA A 209 -1.82 14.42 1.45
N GLU A 210 -0.64 14.05 0.94
CA GLU A 210 0.14 14.85 -0.01
C GLU A 210 -0.41 14.76 -1.45
N HIS A 211 -1.21 13.72 -1.75
CA HIS A 211 -1.77 13.46 -3.08
C HIS A 211 -3.27 13.74 -3.18
N THR A 212 -3.90 14.27 -2.13
CA THR A 212 -5.33 14.58 -2.10
C THR A 212 -5.62 15.88 -1.35
N ALA A 213 -6.57 16.66 -1.86
CA ALA A 213 -7.10 17.83 -1.15
C ALA A 213 -8.20 17.46 -0.14
N SER A 214 -8.55 16.18 -0.04
CA SER A 214 -9.59 15.65 0.83
C SER A 214 -9.25 15.77 2.31
N LEU A 215 -10.30 15.81 3.14
CA LEU A 215 -10.19 15.76 4.60
C LEU A 215 -10.13 14.33 5.14
N THR A 216 -10.25 13.32 4.28
CA THR A 216 -10.31 11.91 4.69
C THR A 216 -9.37 11.00 3.88
N PRO A 217 -8.06 11.31 3.78
CA PRO A 217 -7.12 10.48 3.03
C PRO A 217 -7.10 9.01 3.49
N ALA A 218 -7.31 8.74 4.79
CA ALA A 218 -7.37 7.36 5.28
C ALA A 218 -8.53 6.56 4.66
N LEU A 219 -9.69 7.19 4.46
CA LEU A 219 -10.84 6.54 3.81
C LEU A 219 -10.63 6.35 2.31
N GLU A 220 -9.94 7.29 1.67
CA GLU A 220 -9.59 7.16 0.25
C GLU A 220 -8.66 5.97 0.04
N LEU A 221 -7.70 5.75 0.94
CA LEU A 221 -6.85 4.55 0.94
C LEU A 221 -7.65 3.26 1.08
N VAL A 222 -8.60 3.16 2.02
CA VAL A 222 -9.48 1.97 2.13
C VAL A 222 -10.18 1.67 0.81
N ASN A 223 -10.62 2.70 0.09
CA ASN A 223 -11.38 2.55 -1.14
C ASN A 223 -10.52 2.26 -2.38
N SER A 224 -9.25 2.66 -2.36
CA SER A 224 -8.33 2.59 -3.51
C SER A 224 -7.22 1.57 -3.27
N LEU A 225 -6.38 1.76 -2.25
CA LEU A 225 -5.25 0.87 -1.94
C LEU A 225 -5.70 -0.56 -1.65
N ALA A 226 -6.82 -0.76 -0.96
CA ALA A 226 -7.31 -2.12 -0.74
C ALA A 226 -7.71 -2.84 -2.03
N LYS A 227 -8.18 -2.09 -3.04
CA LYS A 227 -8.49 -2.65 -4.36
C LYS A 227 -7.24 -2.90 -5.18
N ASP A 228 -6.26 -2.01 -5.10
CA ASP A 228 -4.95 -2.17 -5.76
C ASP A 228 -4.28 -3.46 -5.29
N LEU A 229 -4.12 -3.58 -3.97
CA LEU A 229 -3.56 -4.77 -3.32
C LEU A 229 -4.44 -6.02 -3.40
N SER A 230 -5.65 -5.95 -3.97
CA SER A 230 -6.57 -7.10 -4.06
C SER A 230 -6.07 -8.20 -5.01
N ASP A 231 -5.04 -7.93 -5.82
CA ASP A 231 -4.31 -8.94 -6.57
C ASP A 231 -2.88 -9.20 -6.06
N GLY A 232 -2.49 -8.55 -4.96
CA GLY A 232 -1.17 -8.67 -4.33
C GLY A 232 -0.08 -7.81 -4.97
N GLN A 233 -0.44 -6.73 -5.66
CA GLN A 233 0.49 -5.75 -6.22
C GLN A 233 0.07 -4.32 -5.86
N VAL A 234 1.01 -3.38 -5.96
CA VAL A 234 0.75 -1.94 -5.91
C VAL A 234 1.08 -1.39 -7.28
N ASP A 235 0.12 -1.39 -8.21
CA ASP A 235 0.34 -0.94 -9.59
C ASP A 235 -0.74 0.03 -10.10
N GLY A 236 -1.60 0.49 -9.20
CA GLY A 236 -2.73 1.34 -9.51
C GLY A 236 -3.88 0.60 -10.20
N LYS A 237 -3.97 -0.73 -10.08
CA LYS A 237 -5.02 -1.53 -10.72
C LYS A 237 -5.62 -2.57 -9.79
N ALA A 238 -6.91 -2.81 -9.98
CA ALA A 238 -7.57 -4.01 -9.45
C ALA A 238 -7.60 -5.08 -10.55
N GLY A 239 -6.58 -5.93 -10.61
CA GLY A 239 -6.37 -6.84 -11.73
C GLY A 239 -6.07 -6.05 -13.01
N ALA A 240 -6.98 -6.09 -13.98
CA ALA A 240 -6.82 -5.34 -15.23
C ALA A 240 -7.43 -3.92 -15.19
N ALA A 241 -8.21 -3.59 -14.15
CA ALA A 241 -8.96 -2.34 -14.09
C ALA A 241 -8.15 -1.22 -13.41
N VAL A 242 -7.89 -0.13 -14.13
CA VAL A 242 -7.19 1.04 -13.59
C VAL A 242 -8.02 1.73 -12.52
N ILE A 243 -7.38 2.04 -11.40
CA ILE A 243 -7.95 2.86 -10.32
C ILE A 243 -7.80 4.33 -10.72
N ALA A 244 -8.92 5.04 -10.80
CA ALA A 244 -8.90 6.45 -11.17
C ALA A 244 -8.42 7.30 -9.98
N SER A 245 -7.35 8.07 -10.20
CA SER A 245 -6.81 9.06 -9.26
C SER A 245 -6.64 8.53 -7.83
N PRO A 246 -5.88 7.44 -7.62
CA PRO A 246 -5.55 7.00 -6.27
C PRO A 246 -4.80 8.12 -5.53
N PRO A 247 -5.00 8.26 -4.21
CA PRO A 247 -4.31 9.27 -3.40
C PRO A 247 -2.88 8.80 -3.08
N TYR A 248 -2.19 8.17 -4.02
CA TYR A 248 -0.81 7.69 -3.86
C TYR A 248 -0.17 7.45 -5.23
N PRO A 249 1.16 7.46 -5.33
CA PRO A 249 1.87 7.11 -6.56
C PRO A 249 1.65 5.63 -6.91
N THR A 250 1.38 5.31 -8.17
CA THR A 250 1.11 3.92 -8.60
C THR A 250 2.37 3.15 -8.99
N LEU A 251 3.54 3.79 -9.00
CA LEU A 251 4.82 3.12 -9.18
C LEU A 251 5.31 2.59 -7.82
N PRO A 252 5.56 1.27 -7.64
CA PRO A 252 5.95 0.68 -6.36
C PRO A 252 7.09 1.40 -5.64
N LEU A 253 8.16 1.77 -6.35
CA LEU A 253 9.32 2.46 -5.78
C LEU A 253 8.99 3.87 -5.29
N VAL A 254 8.09 4.57 -6.00
CA VAL A 254 7.65 5.92 -5.61
C VAL A 254 6.67 5.84 -4.44
N PHE A 255 5.76 4.86 -4.46
CA PHE A 255 4.86 4.56 -3.35
C PHE A 255 5.65 4.25 -2.07
N ALA A 256 6.67 3.38 -2.17
CA ALA A 256 7.50 3.01 -1.04
C ALA A 256 8.21 4.23 -0.44
N GLU A 257 8.80 5.09 -1.27
CA GLU A 257 9.48 6.29 -0.79
C GLU A 257 8.50 7.32 -0.19
N ALA A 258 7.32 7.51 -0.80
CA ALA A 258 6.26 8.35 -0.24
C ALA A 258 5.77 7.82 1.12
N TRP A 259 5.64 6.50 1.25
CA TRP A 259 5.30 5.85 2.51
C TRP A 259 6.37 6.07 3.59
N LYS A 260 7.66 5.94 3.24
CA LYS A 260 8.78 6.29 4.14
C LYS A 260 8.72 7.74 4.59
N PHE A 261 8.49 8.64 3.65
CA PHE A 261 8.35 10.06 3.93
C PHE A 261 7.20 10.36 4.90
N GLY A 262 6.04 9.70 4.73
CA GLY A 262 4.91 9.81 5.64
C GLY A 262 5.19 9.26 7.05
N MET A 263 5.99 8.20 7.16
CA MET A 263 6.41 7.69 8.48
C MET A 263 7.38 8.64 9.19
N GLU A 264 8.30 9.29 8.46
CA GLU A 264 9.15 10.35 9.05
C GLU A 264 8.31 11.53 9.56
N ASP A 265 7.28 11.95 8.83
CA ASP A 265 6.34 12.98 9.29
C ASP A 265 5.65 12.59 10.61
N ALA A 266 5.24 11.33 10.77
CA ALA A 266 4.71 10.84 12.04
C ALA A 266 5.77 10.83 13.15
N LEU A 267 7.03 10.49 12.84
CA LEU A 267 8.14 10.50 13.79
C LEU A 267 8.58 11.92 14.20
N ASP A 268 8.26 12.96 13.43
CA ASP A 268 8.53 14.35 13.81
C ASP A 268 7.76 14.82 15.05
N ALA A 269 6.66 14.13 15.40
CA ALA A 269 5.97 14.33 16.66
C ALA A 269 6.73 13.77 17.89
N MET A 270 7.76 12.93 17.67
CA MET A 270 8.59 12.35 18.72
C MET A 270 9.84 13.21 18.98
N PRO A 271 10.30 13.32 20.23
CA PRO A 271 11.59 13.95 20.53
C PRO A 271 12.74 13.14 19.93
N GLU A 272 13.80 13.84 19.53
CA GLU A 272 15.04 13.20 19.09
C GLU A 272 15.62 12.30 20.21
N GLY A 273 16.07 11.11 19.83
CA GLY A 273 16.63 10.13 20.77
C GLY A 273 16.70 8.72 20.20
N ASP A 274 17.24 7.80 21.00
CA ASP A 274 17.51 6.41 20.59
C ASP A 274 16.26 5.70 20.07
N LEU A 275 15.10 5.93 20.69
CA LEU A 275 13.85 5.31 20.28
C LEU A 275 13.37 5.79 18.90
N LYS A 276 13.47 7.10 18.60
CA LYS A 276 13.12 7.64 17.27
C LYS A 276 14.04 7.05 16.21
N ASN A 277 15.34 6.97 16.49
CA ASN A 277 16.32 6.36 15.59
C ASN A 277 16.08 4.86 15.40
N GLN A 278 15.66 4.15 16.45
CA GLN A 278 15.33 2.75 16.37
C GLN A 278 14.09 2.52 15.51
N LEU A 279 13.01 3.29 15.70
CA LEU A 279 11.81 3.24 14.86
C LEU A 279 12.12 3.58 13.40
N ARG A 280 12.99 4.58 13.16
CA ARG A 280 13.47 4.89 11.81
C ARG A 280 14.12 3.67 11.16
N THR A 281 15.05 3.02 11.86
CA THR A 281 15.76 1.85 11.34
C THR A 281 14.82 0.66 11.13
N ASP A 282 14.04 0.32 12.16
CA ASP A 282 13.23 -0.91 12.20
C ASP A 282 11.96 -0.82 11.35
N VAL A 283 11.51 0.39 11.01
CA VAL A 283 10.23 0.62 10.32
C VAL A 283 10.40 1.42 9.03
N VAL A 284 11.01 2.61 9.11
CA VAL A 284 11.10 3.52 7.95
C VAL A 284 12.07 2.97 6.92
N ASP A 285 13.31 2.73 7.32
CA ASP A 285 14.36 2.26 6.42
C ASP A 285 14.04 0.85 5.88
N ALA A 286 13.43 0.02 6.72
CA ALA A 286 13.02 -1.35 6.41
C ALA A 286 11.77 -1.46 5.52
N ALA A 287 11.00 -0.38 5.30
CA ALA A 287 9.81 -0.46 4.46
C ALA A 287 10.19 -0.70 2.99
N GLU A 288 9.54 -1.69 2.38
CA GLU A 288 9.75 -2.05 0.98
C GLU A 288 8.40 -2.40 0.35
N VAL A 289 8.29 -2.16 -0.95
CA VAL A 289 7.13 -2.59 -1.74
C VAL A 289 7.64 -3.42 -2.88
N GLN A 290 7.01 -4.57 -3.07
CA GLN A 290 7.39 -5.50 -4.10
C GLN A 290 7.12 -4.88 -5.47
N ASP A 291 8.19 -4.77 -6.26
CA ASP A 291 8.12 -4.33 -7.65
C ASP A 291 8.13 -5.55 -8.58
N VAL A 292 7.45 -5.44 -9.72
CA VAL A 292 7.43 -6.46 -10.77
C VAL A 292 8.49 -6.11 -11.80
N THR A 293 9.52 -6.93 -11.87
CA THR A 293 10.59 -6.78 -12.87
C THR A 293 10.43 -7.84 -13.96
N THR A 294 10.41 -7.38 -15.20
CA THR A 294 10.37 -8.25 -16.39
C THR A 294 11.77 -8.43 -16.95
N GLY A 295 12.20 -9.68 -17.12
CA GLY A 295 13.53 -10.01 -17.64
C GLY A 295 14.64 -10.00 -16.56
N PRO A 296 15.89 -10.28 -16.93
CA PRO A 296 17.04 -10.22 -16.04
C PRO A 296 17.30 -8.80 -15.52
N VAL A 297 17.85 -8.74 -14.30
CA VAL A 297 18.39 -7.50 -13.73
C VAL A 297 19.88 -7.41 -14.05
N VAL A 298 20.35 -6.28 -14.54
CA VAL A 298 21.79 -5.99 -14.70
C VAL A 298 22.43 -5.98 -13.31
N THR A 299 23.34 -6.90 -13.05
CA THR A 299 24.00 -7.02 -11.72
C THR A 299 25.37 -6.38 -11.65
N ASP A 300 25.99 -6.14 -12.80
CA ASP A 300 27.30 -5.50 -12.88
C ASP A 300 27.17 -4.00 -12.64
N ASP A 301 28.20 -3.40 -12.06
CA ASP A 301 28.29 -1.95 -11.89
C ASP A 301 28.71 -1.29 -13.21
N THR A 302 27.83 -0.46 -13.78
CA THR A 302 27.97 0.10 -15.12
C THR A 302 27.53 1.56 -15.13
N ASP A 303 27.93 2.31 -16.17
CA ASP A 303 27.52 3.72 -16.31
C ASP A 303 25.99 3.92 -16.41
N PHE A 304 25.24 2.87 -16.77
CA PHE A 304 23.78 2.92 -16.85
C PHE A 304 23.08 2.55 -15.53
N GLY A 305 23.80 1.88 -14.62
CA GLY A 305 23.27 1.36 -13.37
C GLY A 305 23.77 -0.06 -13.03
N SER A 306 23.18 -0.63 -11.98
CA SER A 306 23.50 -1.94 -11.39
C SER A 306 22.22 -2.64 -10.93
N ASN A 307 22.30 -3.49 -9.90
CA ASN A 307 21.14 -4.07 -9.21
C ASN A 307 20.67 -3.27 -7.99
N ALA A 308 21.26 -2.09 -7.73
CA ALA A 308 20.93 -1.22 -6.62
C ALA A 308 20.73 0.22 -7.09
N GLY A 309 19.82 0.94 -6.43
CA GLY A 309 19.51 2.32 -6.76
C GLY A 309 18.07 2.67 -6.47
N LYS A 310 17.76 3.97 -6.48
CA LYS A 310 16.40 4.47 -6.24
C LYS A 310 15.55 4.49 -7.50
N TRP A 311 16.15 4.62 -8.67
CA TRP A 311 15.46 4.61 -9.95
C TRP A 311 15.67 3.30 -10.69
N LYS A 312 14.59 2.73 -11.20
CA LYS A 312 14.60 1.55 -12.06
C LYS A 312 14.63 1.98 -13.52
N GLY A 313 15.64 1.55 -14.25
CA GLY A 313 15.72 1.64 -15.71
C GLY A 313 15.21 0.36 -16.35
N GLU A 314 14.07 0.45 -17.05
CA GLU A 314 13.59 -0.64 -17.90
C GLU A 314 14.23 -0.55 -19.29
N ILE A 315 14.74 -1.67 -19.79
CA ILE A 315 15.56 -1.72 -21.01
C ILE A 315 14.73 -2.26 -22.17
N TYR A 316 14.81 -1.61 -23.34
CA TYR A 316 14.01 -1.93 -24.51
C TYR A 316 14.88 -2.05 -25.76
N LEU A 317 14.56 -3.02 -26.63
CA LEU A 317 15.13 -3.11 -27.97
C LEU A 317 14.29 -2.30 -28.94
N LEU A 318 14.95 -1.45 -29.72
CA LEU A 318 14.28 -0.60 -30.71
C LEU A 318 14.52 -1.10 -32.13
N PRO A 319 13.57 -0.86 -33.06
CA PRO A 319 13.80 -1.07 -34.48
C PRO A 319 15.00 -0.27 -34.99
N ILE A 320 15.73 -0.84 -35.93
CA ILE A 320 16.82 -0.14 -36.62
C ILE A 320 16.25 1.09 -37.35
N GLY A 321 16.90 2.24 -37.21
CA GLY A 321 16.46 3.49 -37.86
C GLY A 321 15.42 4.28 -37.06
N THR A 322 15.18 3.93 -35.80
CA THR A 322 14.26 4.66 -34.90
C THR A 322 14.71 6.13 -34.74
N PRO A 323 13.98 7.12 -35.26
CA PRO A 323 14.50 8.49 -35.35
C PRO A 323 14.37 9.31 -34.06
N GLN A 324 13.56 8.84 -33.10
CA GLN A 324 13.19 9.52 -31.86
C GLN A 324 12.64 8.49 -30.85
N LEU A 325 12.44 8.89 -29.59
CA LEU A 325 11.89 8.05 -28.53
C LEU A 325 10.56 7.39 -28.96
N PRO A 326 10.41 6.07 -28.74
CA PRO A 326 9.14 5.38 -28.97
C PRO A 326 8.14 5.69 -27.84
N ASP A 327 6.90 5.26 -28.04
CA ASP A 327 5.98 5.07 -26.91
C ASP A 327 6.34 3.76 -26.19
N PHE A 328 7.03 3.86 -25.05
CA PHE A 328 7.43 2.71 -24.25
C PHE A 328 6.25 1.89 -23.71
N SER A 329 5.05 2.47 -23.61
CA SER A 329 3.86 1.72 -23.16
C SER A 329 3.43 0.64 -24.15
N LEU A 330 3.88 0.73 -25.40
CA LEU A 330 3.61 -0.25 -26.46
C LEU A 330 4.69 -1.32 -26.58
N LEU A 331 5.74 -1.25 -25.77
CA LEU A 331 6.90 -2.15 -25.81
C LEU A 331 6.96 -3.01 -24.55
N THR A 332 7.61 -4.17 -24.67
CA THR A 332 7.92 -5.03 -23.52
C THR A 332 9.40 -4.87 -23.19
N PRO A 333 9.76 -4.53 -21.93
CA PRO A 333 11.15 -4.46 -21.54
C PRO A 333 11.79 -5.85 -21.55
N ILE A 334 13.06 -5.90 -21.91
CA ILE A 334 13.87 -7.13 -21.98
C ILE A 334 14.69 -7.37 -20.72
N GLY A 335 14.70 -6.42 -19.79
CA GLY A 335 15.44 -6.46 -18.54
C GLY A 335 15.32 -5.14 -17.80
N ALA A 336 15.93 -5.07 -16.63
CA ALA A 336 15.98 -3.86 -15.83
C ALA A 336 17.36 -3.63 -15.22
N LEU A 337 17.61 -2.39 -14.81
CA LEU A 337 18.75 -1.98 -14.01
C LEU A 337 18.28 -0.94 -12.99
N TYR A 338 19.13 -0.61 -12.04
CA TYR A 338 18.85 0.36 -10.99
C TYR A 338 20.00 1.35 -10.86
N THR A 339 19.68 2.61 -10.57
CA THR A 339 20.69 3.64 -10.29
C THR A 339 20.13 4.73 -9.39
N SER A 340 21.03 5.53 -8.80
CA SER A 340 20.70 6.76 -8.09
C SER A 340 21.32 7.99 -8.76
N GLU A 341 22.06 7.81 -9.85
CA GLU A 341 22.67 8.89 -10.62
C GLU A 341 22.69 8.47 -12.10
N ILE A 342 22.43 9.41 -13.01
CA ILE A 342 22.50 9.16 -14.46
C ILE A 342 23.61 10.06 -15.01
N ASN A 343 24.78 9.45 -15.24
CA ASN A 343 26.02 10.17 -15.54
C ASN A 343 26.87 9.46 -16.61
N ILE A 344 26.26 9.22 -17.77
CA ILE A 344 26.95 8.68 -18.93
C ILE A 344 27.61 9.85 -19.67
N THR A 345 28.89 10.09 -19.37
CA THR A 345 29.65 11.18 -19.98
C THR A 345 29.83 10.99 -21.50
N PRO A 346 29.85 12.08 -22.31
CA PRO A 346 30.05 11.99 -23.75
C PRO A 346 31.31 11.25 -24.15
N ARG A 347 31.17 10.18 -24.91
CA ARG A 347 32.29 9.37 -25.41
C ARG A 347 31.93 8.63 -26.69
N SER A 348 32.94 8.11 -27.38
CA SER A 348 32.72 7.14 -28.47
C SER A 348 32.07 5.88 -27.91
N PHE A 349 31.07 5.34 -28.60
CA PHE A 349 30.36 4.17 -28.09
C PHE A 349 31.03 2.87 -28.54
N THR A 350 32.09 2.46 -27.82
CA THR A 350 32.91 1.29 -28.17
C THR A 350 32.66 0.07 -27.29
N ASP A 351 31.88 0.22 -26.21
CA ASP A 351 31.53 -0.84 -25.27
C ASP A 351 30.05 -1.17 -25.39
N PRO A 352 29.63 -2.44 -25.30
CA PRO A 352 28.23 -2.79 -25.45
C PRO A 352 27.40 -2.33 -24.25
N PHE A 353 26.11 -2.16 -24.48
CA PHE A 353 25.13 -1.97 -23.42
C PHE A 353 25.14 -3.18 -22.46
N PRO A 354 25.26 -2.95 -21.15
CA PRO A 354 25.46 -4.01 -20.17
C PRO A 354 24.21 -4.87 -19.94
N GLY A 355 24.41 -6.17 -19.73
CA GLY A 355 23.36 -7.11 -19.34
C GLY A 355 22.27 -7.39 -20.38
N VAL A 356 22.38 -6.86 -21.60
CA VAL A 356 21.48 -7.15 -22.73
C VAL A 356 22.10 -8.23 -23.63
N PRO A 357 21.33 -9.26 -24.07
CA PRO A 357 21.84 -10.26 -25.00
C PRO A 357 22.47 -9.62 -26.25
N SER A 358 23.54 -10.22 -26.77
CA SER A 358 24.20 -9.91 -28.05
C SER A 358 25.12 -8.68 -28.15
N ASN A 359 25.66 -8.14 -27.04
CA ASN A 359 26.60 -7.00 -27.08
C ASN A 359 26.00 -5.82 -27.88
N ARG A 360 24.86 -5.29 -27.44
CA ARG A 360 24.11 -4.26 -28.19
C ARG A 360 24.81 -2.90 -28.10
N PHE A 361 25.11 -2.26 -29.23
CA PHE A 361 25.77 -0.94 -29.29
C PHE A 361 24.87 0.18 -29.84
N GLU A 362 23.61 -0.09 -30.16
CA GLU A 362 22.73 0.90 -30.78
C GLU A 362 21.29 0.40 -30.73
N TRP A 363 20.34 1.27 -31.04
CA TRP A 363 18.91 0.93 -31.17
C TRP A 363 18.38 0.23 -29.91
N PHE A 364 18.58 0.88 -28.78
CA PHE A 364 17.99 0.51 -27.50
C PHE A 364 17.39 1.76 -26.83
N GLY A 365 16.45 1.53 -25.92
CA GLY A 365 15.91 2.57 -25.07
C GLY A 365 16.00 2.16 -23.61
N VAL A 366 16.12 3.16 -22.74
CA VAL A 366 16.00 2.96 -21.29
C VAL A 366 14.97 3.95 -20.76
N ARG A 367 13.99 3.43 -20.01
CA ARG A 367 13.02 4.24 -19.28
C ARG A 367 13.34 4.14 -17.80
N TYR A 368 14.02 5.14 -17.26
CA TYR A 368 14.26 5.28 -15.83
C TYR A 368 13.03 5.86 -15.15
N GLN A 369 12.60 5.25 -14.05
CA GLN A 369 11.50 5.72 -13.23
C GLN A 369 11.81 5.51 -11.75
N GLY A 370 11.36 6.43 -10.90
CA GLY A 370 11.45 6.26 -9.46
C GLY A 370 11.23 7.56 -8.71
N PRO A 371 11.45 7.58 -7.39
CA PRO A 371 11.16 8.73 -6.56
C PRO A 371 12.19 9.85 -6.76
N LEU A 372 11.69 11.09 -6.71
CA LEU A 372 12.47 12.29 -6.49
C LEU A 372 11.94 12.98 -5.22
N THR A 373 12.70 12.93 -4.14
CA THR A 373 12.32 13.54 -2.87
C THR A 373 12.77 14.99 -2.83
N ILE A 374 11.82 15.90 -2.70
CA ILE A 374 12.06 17.33 -2.54
C ILE A 374 12.00 17.67 -1.05
N GLN A 375 13.12 18.09 -0.48
CA GLN A 375 13.20 18.36 0.97
C GLN A 375 12.56 19.69 1.36
N ALA A 376 12.50 20.64 0.42
CA ALA A 376 11.95 21.97 0.68
C ALA A 376 11.27 22.54 -0.57
N THR A 377 10.01 22.96 -0.43
CA THR A 377 9.26 23.66 -1.48
C THR A 377 10.09 24.80 -2.08
N GLY A 378 10.10 24.89 -3.41
CA GLY A 378 10.80 25.95 -4.12
C GLY A 378 10.92 25.69 -5.61
N ASP A 379 11.69 26.55 -6.27
CA ASP A 379 11.98 26.41 -7.69
C ASP A 379 13.20 25.50 -7.89
N TYR A 380 13.07 24.56 -8.83
CA TYR A 380 14.10 23.58 -9.18
C TYR A 380 14.35 23.62 -10.69
N SER A 381 15.63 23.63 -11.06
CA SER A 381 16.11 23.67 -12.43
C SER A 381 16.59 22.31 -12.88
N PHE A 382 16.20 21.92 -14.09
CA PHE A 382 16.56 20.65 -14.71
C PHE A 382 17.11 20.86 -16.12
N SER A 383 18.01 19.97 -16.53
CA SER A 383 18.48 19.86 -17.92
C SER A 383 19.00 18.44 -18.19
N THR A 384 19.06 18.07 -19.46
CA THR A 384 19.74 16.85 -19.89
C THR A 384 20.88 17.18 -20.85
N LEU A 385 21.86 16.28 -20.90
CA LEU A 385 22.81 16.14 -22.00
C LEU A 385 22.66 14.72 -22.52
N SER A 386 22.33 14.54 -23.78
CA SER A 386 22.16 13.20 -24.35
C SER A 386 22.71 13.04 -25.76
N ASP A 387 23.06 11.80 -26.08
CA ASP A 387 23.22 11.21 -27.41
C ASP A 387 22.62 9.80 -27.32
N ASP A 388 21.56 9.45 -28.05
CA ASP A 388 20.76 10.32 -28.91
C ASP A 388 19.74 11.11 -28.05
N GLY A 389 18.45 10.81 -28.17
CA GLY A 389 17.40 11.63 -27.59
C GLY A 389 17.03 11.26 -26.16
N SER A 390 16.59 12.26 -25.40
CA SER A 390 16.05 12.10 -24.06
C SER A 390 14.84 12.98 -23.76
N LYS A 391 13.99 12.53 -22.84
CA LYS A 391 12.92 13.33 -22.22
C LYS A 391 12.93 13.12 -20.72
N LEU A 392 12.72 14.19 -19.97
CA LEU A 392 12.55 14.16 -18.51
C LEU A 392 11.15 14.62 -18.15
N TYR A 393 10.50 13.84 -17.29
CA TYR A 393 9.20 14.10 -16.73
C TYR A 393 9.27 14.13 -15.20
N ILE A 394 8.48 15.01 -14.59
CA ILE A 394 8.22 15.06 -13.16
C ILE A 394 6.71 15.07 -12.97
N ASP A 395 6.17 14.12 -12.20
CA ASP A 395 4.72 13.91 -12.02
C ASP A 395 3.96 13.84 -13.35
N ASP A 396 4.52 13.08 -14.30
CA ASP A 396 4.04 12.94 -15.68
C ASP A 396 4.00 14.22 -16.53
N GLN A 397 4.47 15.35 -16.01
CA GLN A 397 4.65 16.58 -16.77
C GLN A 397 5.99 16.56 -17.49
N LEU A 398 5.99 16.80 -18.81
CA LEU A 398 7.21 16.90 -19.61
C LEU A 398 7.96 18.18 -19.24
N ILE A 399 9.15 18.03 -18.63
CA ILE A 399 9.99 19.13 -18.17
C ILE A 399 11.09 19.45 -19.19
N ILE A 400 11.69 18.42 -19.76
CA ILE A 400 12.75 18.56 -20.77
C ILE A 400 12.43 17.68 -21.97
N ASN A 401 12.59 18.24 -23.16
CA ASN A 401 12.49 17.51 -24.42
C ASN A 401 13.76 17.73 -25.25
N ASN A 402 14.67 16.76 -25.21
CA ASN A 402 15.89 16.69 -26.00
C ASN A 402 15.81 15.47 -26.93
N ASP A 403 14.65 15.24 -27.55
CA ASP A 403 14.38 14.04 -28.33
C ASP A 403 14.85 14.20 -29.79
N GLY A 404 14.96 13.07 -30.48
CA GLY A 404 15.46 12.94 -31.84
C GLY A 404 16.89 12.43 -31.89
N GLN A 405 17.30 11.93 -33.06
CA GLN A 405 18.66 11.49 -33.30
C GLN A 405 19.59 12.72 -33.42
N HIS A 406 20.63 12.78 -32.59
CA HIS A 406 21.62 13.85 -32.58
C HIS A 406 22.90 13.46 -31.81
N ALA A 407 24.02 14.08 -32.19
CA ALA A 407 25.27 14.01 -31.42
C ALA A 407 25.09 14.56 -29.98
N PRO A 408 26.07 14.39 -29.06
CA PRO A 408 25.91 14.80 -27.68
C PRO A 408 25.58 16.29 -27.58
N SER A 409 24.38 16.59 -27.07
CA SER A 409 23.85 17.95 -27.00
C SER A 409 23.06 18.14 -25.71
N SER A 410 23.07 19.37 -25.18
CA SER A 410 22.30 19.74 -24.00
C SER A 410 20.95 20.36 -24.37
N SER A 411 19.92 20.03 -23.59
CA SER A 411 18.52 20.40 -23.81
C SER A 411 18.15 21.86 -23.52
N GLY A 412 19.07 22.63 -22.93
CA GLY A 412 18.73 23.85 -22.22
C GLY A 412 18.14 23.58 -20.82
N VAL A 413 18.05 24.61 -19.99
CA VAL A 413 17.56 24.53 -18.61
C VAL A 413 16.09 24.93 -18.56
N ASN A 414 15.28 24.14 -17.86
CA ASN A 414 13.91 24.49 -17.50
C ASN A 414 13.77 24.54 -15.97
N THR A 415 13.01 25.50 -15.45
CA THR A 415 12.78 25.67 -14.01
C THR A 415 11.30 25.53 -13.69
N ILE A 416 10.98 24.70 -12.71
CA ILE A 416 9.61 24.45 -12.24
C ILE A 416 9.52 24.61 -10.72
N ALA A 417 8.34 24.93 -10.21
CA ALA A 417 8.06 24.91 -8.78
C ALA A 417 7.70 23.49 -8.34
N LEU A 418 8.34 22.99 -7.29
CA LEU A 418 8.02 21.71 -6.66
C LEU A 418 7.72 21.92 -5.17
N SER A 419 6.73 21.19 -4.67
CA SER A 419 6.42 21.11 -3.24
C SER A 419 7.42 20.23 -2.51
N LYS A 420 7.60 20.43 -1.21
CA LYS A 420 8.20 19.40 -0.34
C LYS A 420 7.38 18.11 -0.48
N GLY A 421 8.06 16.96 -0.59
CA GLY A 421 7.40 15.66 -0.73
C GLY A 421 8.10 14.75 -1.73
N VAL A 422 7.47 13.63 -2.05
CA VAL A 422 7.98 12.65 -3.03
C VAL A 422 7.25 12.85 -4.36
N HIS A 423 8.04 13.09 -5.40
CA HIS A 423 7.57 13.25 -6.78
C HIS A 423 7.97 12.04 -7.62
N THR A 424 7.24 11.80 -8.71
CA THR A 424 7.62 10.77 -9.69
C THR A 424 8.60 11.35 -10.70
N LEU A 425 9.81 10.79 -10.77
CA LEU A 425 10.77 11.05 -11.85
C LEU A 425 10.58 10.02 -12.96
N ARG A 426 10.58 10.48 -14.22
CA ARG A 426 10.74 9.60 -15.38
C ARG A 426 11.72 10.19 -16.39
N ILE A 427 12.78 9.45 -16.71
CA ILE A 427 13.71 9.76 -17.81
C ILE A 427 13.53 8.71 -18.90
N GLU A 428 13.23 9.17 -20.09
CA GLU A 428 13.19 8.35 -21.29
C GLU A 428 14.41 8.68 -22.12
N TYR A 429 15.15 7.65 -22.53
CA TYR A 429 16.36 7.78 -23.31
C TYR A 429 16.38 6.74 -24.43
N PHE A 430 16.89 7.11 -25.60
CA PHE A 430 17.26 6.14 -26.62
C PHE A 430 18.63 6.43 -27.21
N GLN A 431 19.30 5.35 -27.60
CA GLN A 431 20.48 5.39 -28.46
C GLN A 431 20.08 4.85 -29.82
N GLY A 432 20.29 5.65 -30.85
CA GLY A 432 20.26 5.28 -32.27
C GLY A 432 21.63 4.76 -32.70
N PRO A 433 22.23 5.24 -33.82
CA PRO A 433 23.50 4.73 -34.32
C PRO A 433 24.66 4.82 -33.31
N ALA A 434 25.53 3.80 -33.33
CA ALA A 434 26.61 3.61 -32.35
C ALA A 434 27.84 4.53 -32.52
N THR A 435 27.68 5.84 -32.77
CA THR A 435 28.85 6.73 -32.94
C THR A 435 29.38 7.24 -31.61
N GLN A 436 28.51 7.88 -30.84
CA GLN A 436 28.80 8.41 -29.52
C GLN A 436 27.68 7.97 -28.58
N ILE A 437 27.89 8.18 -27.29
CA ILE A 437 26.88 7.94 -26.27
C ILE A 437 27.00 9.02 -25.21
N ALA A 438 25.85 9.49 -24.73
CA ALA A 438 25.76 10.35 -23.57
C ALA A 438 24.36 10.29 -22.96
N LEU A 439 24.31 10.39 -21.64
CA LEU A 439 23.11 10.68 -20.88
C LEU A 439 23.54 11.20 -19.51
N GLN A 440 23.47 12.50 -19.32
CA GLN A 440 23.63 13.14 -18.02
C GLN A 440 22.36 13.89 -17.69
N VAL A 441 21.85 13.70 -16.48
CA VAL A 441 20.67 14.40 -15.99
C VAL A 441 21.11 15.33 -14.87
N TYR A 442 20.72 16.60 -14.96
CA TYR A 442 21.04 17.61 -13.95
C TYR A 442 19.76 18.08 -13.27
N GLY A 443 19.84 18.29 -11.97
CA GLY A 443 18.73 18.77 -11.14
C GLY A 443 19.23 19.45 -9.88
N TYR A 444 18.76 20.67 -9.64
CA TYR A 444 19.24 21.49 -8.53
C TYR A 444 18.23 22.58 -8.17
N LYS A 445 18.24 22.99 -6.90
CA LYS A 445 17.45 24.14 -6.46
C LYS A 445 17.89 25.40 -7.19
N ALA A 446 16.94 26.19 -7.68
CA ALA A 446 17.21 27.43 -8.40
C ALA A 446 18.06 28.37 -7.54
N GLY A 447 19.14 28.90 -8.13
CA GLY A 447 20.13 29.72 -7.43
C GLY A 447 21.31 28.94 -6.81
N SER A 448 21.24 27.61 -6.71
CA SER A 448 22.40 26.76 -6.39
C SER A 448 23.21 26.41 -7.64
N PRO A 449 24.49 26.01 -7.49
CA PRO A 449 25.28 25.47 -8.60
C PRO A 449 24.62 24.26 -9.26
N GLN A 450 24.79 24.14 -10.58
CA GLN A 450 24.36 22.95 -11.31
C GLN A 450 25.11 21.72 -10.80
N GLN A 451 24.37 20.63 -10.59
CA GLN A 451 24.90 19.32 -10.18
C GLN A 451 24.12 18.21 -10.89
N LEU A 452 24.72 17.02 -10.96
CA LEU A 452 24.02 15.83 -11.42
C LEU A 452 22.83 15.56 -10.52
N LEU A 453 21.72 15.12 -11.12
CA LEU A 453 20.51 14.80 -10.40
C LEU A 453 20.75 13.58 -9.53
N THR A 454 20.37 13.71 -8.26
CA THR A 454 20.29 12.64 -7.28
C THR A 454 18.81 12.41 -6.90
N PRO A 455 18.47 11.32 -6.19
CA PRO A 455 17.08 11.04 -5.82
C PRO A 455 16.50 11.99 -4.76
N VAL A 456 17.32 12.86 -4.18
CA VAL A 456 16.93 13.81 -3.13
C VAL A 456 17.50 15.19 -3.45
N LEU A 457 16.64 16.22 -3.48
CA LEU A 457 16.98 17.62 -3.80
C LEU A 457 16.53 18.65 -2.75
#